data_AF-A0A3M7RZG1-F1
#
_entry.id   AF-A0A3M7RZG1-F1
#
_cell.length_a   1.000
_cell.length_b   1.000
_cell.length_c   1.000
_cell.angle_alpha   90.00
_cell.angle_beta   90.00
_cell.angle_gamma   90.00
#
_symmetry.space_group_name_H-M   'P 1'
#
loop_
_entity.id
_entity.type
_entity.pdbx_description
1 polymer ?
#
loop_
_entity_poly.entity_id
_entity_poly.type
_entity_poly.pdbx_seq_one_letter_code
_entity_poly.pdbx_strand_id
1 'polypeptide(L)'
;MNLFGELVDYITNDINGTVQADTNAPVWVTALCLNSPVSATELNQLIERNIPADQITPQIREFLNNIIARNKILKTFKNFNPNFNRIYGKTFLEDNQEPELEHFQRTYYTSPLIYSGYPYYCPNGWRRYSLLIDNFELYEDWPVAYHGTASKNVLSIMNEGLRPSENTNDNQCAVFGDGYYFSPSIEYCGHPRYAKVKQSKTRGFYIQTVLQCRVKPKSFEIHQETLLEDKSKVIDPNFKNSELTWLIPKDYVKECREKGENFIIIYGIMSRITDQEPKNLPVNEWWKF
;
A
#
# COMPACT_ATOMS: atom_id res chain seq x y z
N MET A 1 7.75 -17.40 -12.51
CA MET A 1 7.09 -16.85 -11.31
C MET A 1 7.16 -15.33 -11.43
N ASN A 2 6.03 -14.62 -11.46
CA ASN A 2 5.98 -13.17 -11.70
C ASN A 2 6.15 -12.40 -10.36
N LEU A 3 6.54 -11.11 -10.38
CA LEU A 3 6.81 -10.33 -9.15
C LEU A 3 5.57 -10.19 -8.27
N PHE A 4 4.41 -10.11 -8.89
CA PHE A 4 3.11 -10.11 -8.26
C PHE A 4 2.84 -11.46 -7.59
N GLY A 5 3.14 -12.56 -8.28
CA GLY A 5 3.22 -13.90 -7.69
C GLY A 5 4.23 -13.96 -6.57
N GLU A 6 5.35 -13.24 -6.64
CA GLU A 6 6.30 -13.14 -5.54
C GLU A 6 5.86 -12.20 -4.42
N LEU A 7 5.04 -11.18 -4.65
CA LEU A 7 4.43 -10.34 -3.62
C LEU A 7 3.35 -11.16 -2.89
N VAL A 8 2.60 -11.98 -3.64
CA VAL A 8 1.66 -12.97 -3.12
C VAL A 8 2.41 -14.02 -2.34
N ASP A 9 3.39 -14.70 -2.94
CA ASP A 9 4.24 -15.68 -2.31
C ASP A 9 5.05 -15.04 -1.19
N TYR A 10 5.30 -13.75 -1.17
CA TYR A 10 5.93 -13.04 -0.07
C TYR A 10 4.96 -12.84 1.10
N ILE A 11 3.71 -12.47 0.82
CA ILE A 11 2.65 -12.46 1.83
C ILE A 11 2.41 -13.90 2.30
N THR A 12 2.54 -14.89 1.41
CA THR A 12 2.17 -16.29 1.65
C THR A 12 3.35 -17.15 2.18
N ASN A 13 4.62 -16.79 1.96
CA ASN A 13 5.82 -17.53 2.41
C ASN A 13 6.39 -17.02 3.74
N ASP A 14 6.13 -15.76 4.14
CA ASP A 14 6.22 -15.39 5.57
C ASP A 14 5.20 -16.20 6.40
N ILE A 15 4.23 -16.81 5.73
CA ILE A 15 3.04 -17.51 6.23
C ILE A 15 3.22 -19.05 6.14
N ASN A 16 3.95 -19.57 5.15
CA ASN A 16 4.15 -21.01 4.91
C ASN A 16 5.46 -21.62 5.47
N GLY A 17 6.39 -20.82 6.00
CA GLY A 17 7.72 -21.29 6.43
C GLY A 17 7.76 -22.22 7.65
N THR A 18 6.60 -22.62 8.19
CA THR A 18 6.42 -23.13 9.56
C THR A 18 5.62 -24.44 9.64
N VAL A 19 5.01 -24.90 8.53
CA VAL A 19 4.16 -26.10 8.54
C VAL A 19 4.92 -27.29 7.95
N GLN A 20 5.56 -28.09 8.81
CA GLN A 20 5.91 -29.49 8.46
C GLN A 20 4.65 -30.35 8.61
N ALA A 21 4.17 -30.89 7.48
CA ALA A 21 2.96 -31.71 7.45
C ALA A 21 3.30 -33.17 7.82
N ASP A 22 2.89 -33.58 9.02
CA ASP A 22 2.82 -34.98 9.42
C ASP A 22 1.40 -35.23 9.98
N THR A 23 0.52 -35.82 9.16
CA THR A 23 -0.77 -36.49 9.46
C THR A 23 -1.70 -36.40 8.24
N ASN A 24 -2.65 -37.36 8.10
CA ASN A 24 -3.56 -37.50 6.95
C ASN A 24 -4.85 -36.67 7.02
N ALA A 25 -5.18 -36.04 8.16
CA ALA A 25 -6.34 -35.16 8.33
C ALA A 25 -6.27 -33.80 7.59
N PRO A 26 -5.09 -33.15 7.42
CA PRO A 26 -4.93 -31.90 6.68
C PRO A 26 -5.29 -32.00 5.19
N VAL A 27 -5.16 -33.18 4.58
CA VAL A 27 -5.26 -33.36 3.12
C VAL A 27 -6.63 -32.93 2.56
N TRP A 28 -7.73 -33.22 3.27
CA TRP A 28 -9.08 -32.84 2.83
C TRP A 28 -9.37 -31.34 3.00
N VAL A 29 -8.90 -30.74 4.10
CA VAL A 29 -9.02 -29.29 4.35
C VAL A 29 -8.18 -28.53 3.32
N THR A 30 -6.97 -29.01 3.03
CA THR A 30 -6.12 -28.46 1.98
C THR A 30 -6.76 -28.56 0.60
N ALA A 31 -7.38 -29.70 0.24
CA ALA A 31 -8.07 -29.87 -1.04
C ALA A 31 -9.30 -28.95 -1.20
N LEU A 32 -10.08 -28.75 -0.13
CA LEU A 32 -11.24 -27.84 -0.12
C LEU A 32 -10.84 -26.37 -0.24
N CYS A 33 -9.73 -25.99 0.40
CA CYS A 33 -9.27 -24.60 0.42
C CYS A 33 -8.48 -24.19 -0.83
N LEU A 34 -7.92 -25.15 -1.56
CA LEU A 34 -7.22 -24.88 -2.83
C LEU A 34 -8.20 -24.58 -3.97
N ASN A 35 -9.42 -25.15 -3.95
CA ASN A 35 -10.32 -25.21 -5.11
C ASN A 35 -11.57 -24.32 -5.04
N SER A 36 -11.86 -23.64 -3.91
CA SER A 36 -13.05 -22.77 -3.81
C SER A 36 -12.79 -21.51 -2.97
N PRO A 37 -13.32 -20.33 -3.36
CA PRO A 37 -13.25 -19.12 -2.55
C PRO A 37 -14.21 -19.22 -1.35
N VAL A 38 -13.80 -19.95 -0.32
CA VAL A 38 -14.54 -20.09 0.94
C VAL A 38 -14.26 -18.86 1.82
N SER A 39 -15.29 -18.22 2.36
CA SER A 39 -15.11 -17.11 3.31
C SER A 39 -14.46 -17.59 4.60
N ALA A 40 -13.84 -16.69 5.38
CA ALA A 40 -13.25 -17.04 6.68
C ALA A 40 -14.29 -17.67 7.64
N THR A 41 -15.53 -17.18 7.59
CA THR A 41 -16.64 -17.71 8.40
C THR A 41 -17.03 -19.12 7.96
N GLU A 42 -17.22 -19.35 6.67
CA GLU A 42 -17.54 -20.69 6.15
C GLU A 42 -16.40 -21.68 6.40
N LEU A 43 -15.14 -21.23 6.29
CA LEU A 43 -13.97 -22.03 6.60
C LEU A 43 -13.99 -22.44 8.07
N ASN A 44 -14.17 -21.49 8.99
CA ASN A 44 -14.30 -21.75 10.42
C ASN A 44 -15.45 -22.71 10.74
N GLN A 45 -16.62 -22.53 10.11
CA GLN A 45 -17.76 -23.44 10.29
C GLN A 45 -17.48 -24.85 9.76
N LEU A 46 -16.80 -24.98 8.63
CA LEU A 46 -16.38 -26.28 8.11
C LEU A 46 -15.42 -26.96 9.07
N ILE A 47 -14.52 -26.22 9.70
CA ILE A 47 -13.55 -26.77 10.67
C ILE A 47 -14.25 -27.21 11.93
N GLU A 48 -15.08 -26.35 12.54
CA GLU A 48 -15.84 -26.68 13.74
C GLU A 48 -16.73 -27.91 13.54
N ARG A 49 -17.26 -28.11 12.32
CA ARG A 49 -18.09 -29.27 11.97
C ARG A 49 -17.29 -30.56 11.76
N ASN A 50 -16.05 -30.47 11.30
CA ASN A 50 -15.31 -31.64 10.81
C ASN A 50 -14.06 -31.98 11.62
N ILE A 51 -13.58 -31.07 12.47
CA ILE A 51 -12.36 -31.24 13.29
C ILE A 51 -12.74 -30.99 14.75
N PRO A 52 -12.64 -32.01 15.63
CA PRO A 52 -12.80 -31.83 17.07
C PRO A 52 -11.87 -30.72 17.61
N ALA A 53 -12.36 -29.91 18.55
CA ALA A 53 -11.63 -28.73 19.03
C ALA A 53 -10.25 -29.05 19.64
N ASP A 54 -10.10 -30.23 20.25
CA ASP A 54 -8.86 -30.77 20.82
C ASP A 54 -7.86 -31.22 19.76
N GLN A 55 -8.29 -31.39 18.50
CA GLN A 55 -7.43 -31.75 17.37
C GLN A 55 -6.97 -30.54 16.55
N ILE A 56 -7.42 -29.32 16.87
CA ILE A 56 -6.97 -28.10 16.19
C ILE A 56 -5.59 -27.69 16.73
N THR A 57 -4.55 -28.25 16.11
CA THR A 57 -3.16 -27.94 16.43
C THR A 57 -2.76 -26.52 16.01
N PRO A 58 -1.67 -25.95 16.56
CA PRO A 58 -1.11 -24.69 16.08
C PRO A 58 -0.83 -24.66 14.57
N GLN A 59 -0.34 -25.77 14.00
CA GLN A 59 -0.06 -25.90 12.57
C GLN A 59 -1.34 -25.81 11.73
N ILE A 60 -2.45 -26.40 12.19
CA ILE A 60 -3.75 -26.26 11.55
C ILE A 60 -4.19 -24.80 11.61
N ARG A 61 -4.10 -24.12 12.77
CA ARG A 61 -4.47 -22.70 12.89
C ARG A 61 -3.66 -21.81 11.96
N GLU A 62 -2.36 -22.07 11.86
CA GLU A 62 -1.49 -21.38 10.93
C GLU A 62 -1.93 -21.59 9.48
N PHE A 63 -2.09 -22.84 9.05
CA PHE A 63 -2.59 -23.16 7.71
C PHE A 63 -3.91 -22.43 7.37
N LEU A 64 -4.82 -22.32 8.33
CA LEU A 64 -6.08 -21.59 8.17
C LEU A 64 -5.88 -20.08 8.01
N ASN A 65 -5.01 -19.49 8.82
CA ASN A 65 -4.63 -18.08 8.67
C ASN A 65 -4.04 -17.84 7.28
N ASN A 66 -3.28 -18.79 6.75
CA ASN A 66 -2.68 -18.72 5.41
C ASN A 66 -3.76 -18.73 4.32
N ILE A 67 -4.76 -19.60 4.43
CA ILE A 67 -5.90 -19.64 3.49
C ILE A 67 -6.72 -18.35 3.57
N ILE A 68 -7.01 -17.86 4.78
CA ILE A 68 -7.75 -16.60 4.96
C ILE A 68 -6.97 -15.45 4.33
N ALA A 69 -5.65 -15.38 4.55
CA ALA A 69 -4.78 -14.40 3.91
C ALA A 69 -4.81 -14.54 2.38
N ARG A 70 -4.67 -15.74 1.82
CA ARG A 70 -4.77 -16.01 0.38
C ARG A 70 -6.12 -15.54 -0.18
N ASN A 71 -7.24 -15.87 0.47
CA ASN A 71 -8.57 -15.48 -0.02
C ASN A 71 -8.77 -13.96 0.04
N LYS A 72 -8.24 -13.29 1.07
CA LYS A 72 -8.19 -11.82 1.13
C LYS A 72 -7.36 -11.25 -0.02
N ILE A 73 -6.19 -11.81 -0.30
CA ILE A 73 -5.32 -11.41 -1.42
C ILE A 73 -6.04 -11.57 -2.76
N LEU A 74 -6.64 -12.74 -3.02
CA LEU A 74 -7.38 -13.00 -4.26
C LEU A 74 -8.58 -12.06 -4.42
N LYS A 75 -9.29 -11.76 -3.33
CA LYS A 75 -10.37 -10.76 -3.34
C LYS A 75 -9.82 -9.38 -3.70
N THR A 76 -8.72 -8.96 -3.06
CA THR A 76 -8.05 -7.70 -3.40
C THR A 76 -7.61 -7.68 -4.86
N PHE A 77 -7.20 -8.81 -5.44
CA PHE A 77 -6.82 -8.89 -6.85
C PHE A 77 -7.94 -8.68 -7.85
N LYS A 78 -9.16 -9.08 -7.51
CA LYS A 78 -10.34 -8.74 -8.33
C LYS A 78 -10.57 -7.24 -8.42
N ASN A 79 -10.01 -6.47 -7.47
CA ASN A 79 -10.07 -5.02 -7.47
C ASN A 79 -8.91 -4.39 -8.22
N PHE A 80 -8.08 -5.10 -8.99
CA PHE A 80 -7.07 -4.45 -9.83
C PHE A 80 -7.57 -4.30 -11.26
N ASN A 81 -7.17 -3.20 -11.88
CA ASN A 81 -7.44 -2.92 -13.28
C ASN A 81 -6.12 -2.81 -14.05
N PRO A 82 -5.62 -3.92 -14.64
CA PRO A 82 -4.30 -3.94 -15.27
C PRO A 82 -4.19 -2.96 -16.45
N ASN A 83 -5.30 -2.61 -17.11
CA ASN A 83 -5.32 -1.63 -18.21
C ASN A 83 -4.84 -0.23 -17.75
N PHE A 84 -4.91 0.05 -16.45
CA PHE A 84 -4.50 1.33 -15.86
C PHE A 84 -3.19 1.23 -15.06
N ASN A 85 -2.48 0.09 -15.12
CA ASN A 85 -1.15 -0.04 -14.54
C ASN A 85 -0.14 0.84 -15.28
N ARG A 86 0.75 1.50 -14.54
CA ARG A 86 1.70 2.48 -15.09
C ARG A 86 3.10 2.30 -14.54
N ILE A 87 4.10 2.50 -15.39
CA ILE A 87 5.50 2.70 -14.98
C ILE A 87 5.83 4.15 -15.28
N TYR A 88 6.21 4.92 -14.26
CA TYR A 88 6.45 6.34 -14.40
C TYR A 88 7.94 6.63 -14.63
N GLY A 89 8.27 7.20 -15.78
CA GLY A 89 9.65 7.54 -16.15
C GLY A 89 10.58 6.33 -16.22
N LYS A 90 11.87 6.58 -15.94
CA LYS A 90 12.91 5.54 -15.86
C LYS A 90 12.87 4.89 -14.47
N THR A 91 12.94 3.56 -14.42
CA THR A 91 13.02 2.83 -13.14
C THR A 91 14.47 2.68 -12.66
N PHE A 92 14.66 2.05 -11.51
CA PHE A 92 15.97 1.79 -10.91
C PHE A 92 16.47 0.37 -11.17
N LEU A 93 15.85 -0.34 -12.12
CA LEU A 93 16.30 -1.64 -12.59
C LEU A 93 16.62 -1.55 -14.08
N GLU A 94 17.55 -2.38 -14.55
CA GLU A 94 17.74 -2.56 -16.00
C GLU A 94 16.47 -3.19 -16.62
N ASP A 95 16.16 -2.86 -17.88
CA ASP A 95 14.92 -3.28 -18.55
C ASP A 95 14.73 -4.81 -18.53
N ASN A 96 15.82 -5.58 -18.62
CA ASN A 96 15.79 -7.04 -18.57
C ASN A 96 15.61 -7.61 -17.15
N GLN A 97 15.75 -6.78 -16.11
CA GLN A 97 15.53 -7.12 -14.71
C GLN A 97 14.17 -6.62 -14.21
N GLU A 98 13.52 -5.71 -14.96
CA GLU A 98 12.20 -5.19 -14.64
C GLU A 98 11.14 -6.30 -14.76
N PRO A 99 10.50 -6.72 -13.65
CA PRO A 99 9.44 -7.71 -13.75
C PRO A 99 8.17 -7.09 -14.33
N GLU A 100 7.42 -7.91 -15.08
CA GLU A 100 6.01 -7.66 -15.47
C GLU A 100 5.78 -6.47 -16.40
N LEU A 101 6.78 -6.08 -17.19
CA LEU A 101 6.65 -4.98 -18.15
C LEU A 101 5.44 -5.12 -19.10
N GLU A 102 5.05 -6.34 -19.45
CA GLU A 102 3.97 -6.62 -20.40
C GLU A 102 2.58 -6.14 -19.97
N HIS A 103 2.35 -5.94 -18.67
CA HIS A 103 1.08 -5.47 -18.13
C HIS A 103 1.09 -4.01 -17.71
N PHE A 104 2.13 -3.26 -18.07
CA PHE A 104 2.30 -1.88 -17.65
C PHE A 104 2.51 -0.96 -18.85
N GLN A 105 1.82 0.17 -18.83
CA GLN A 105 2.07 1.24 -19.78
C GLN A 105 3.11 2.20 -19.20
N ARG A 106 4.25 2.40 -19.89
CA ARG A 106 5.18 3.49 -19.54
C ARG A 106 4.48 4.83 -19.71
N THR A 107 4.62 5.71 -18.74
CA THR A 107 3.97 7.02 -18.72
C THR A 107 4.92 8.06 -18.18
N TYR A 108 4.88 9.23 -18.80
CA TYR A 108 5.68 10.37 -18.42
C TYR A 108 4.96 11.63 -18.87
N TYR A 109 5.11 12.70 -18.10
CA TYR A 109 4.66 14.02 -18.46
C TYR A 109 5.69 15.06 -18.05
N THR A 110 5.90 16.05 -18.91
CA THR A 110 6.91 17.11 -18.75
C THR A 110 6.43 18.28 -17.90
N SER A 111 5.12 18.37 -17.67
CA SER A 111 4.48 19.47 -16.95
C SER A 111 3.45 18.89 -15.98
N PRO A 112 3.26 19.50 -14.80
CA PRO A 112 2.30 18.98 -13.83
C PRO A 112 0.89 18.98 -14.39
N LEU A 113 0.14 17.93 -14.08
CA LEU A 113 -1.31 17.92 -14.25
C LEU A 113 -1.93 18.72 -13.10
N ILE A 114 -3.03 19.44 -13.34
CA ILE A 114 -3.68 20.24 -12.29
C ILE A 114 -5.03 19.61 -11.94
N TYR A 115 -5.24 19.33 -10.66
CA TYR A 115 -6.50 18.78 -10.14
C TYR A 115 -7.04 19.68 -9.03
N SER A 116 -8.19 20.33 -9.28
CA SER A 116 -8.79 21.31 -8.36
C SER A 116 -7.81 22.39 -7.86
N GLY A 117 -6.88 22.82 -8.71
CA GLY A 117 -5.86 23.82 -8.39
C GLY A 117 -4.57 23.28 -7.75
N TYR A 118 -4.46 21.97 -7.52
CA TYR A 118 -3.27 21.33 -6.95
C TYR A 118 -2.46 20.61 -8.03
N PRO A 119 -1.13 20.82 -8.10
CA PRO A 119 -0.30 20.17 -9.10
C PRO A 119 -0.04 18.70 -8.75
N TYR A 120 -0.03 17.87 -9.78
CA TYR A 120 0.36 16.47 -9.74
C TYR A 120 1.57 16.27 -10.66
N TYR A 121 2.71 15.95 -10.06
CA TYR A 121 3.99 15.73 -10.76
C TYR A 121 4.25 14.24 -11.00
N CYS A 122 4.98 13.95 -12.07
CA CYS A 122 5.19 12.57 -12.54
C CYS A 122 6.00 11.83 -11.48
N PRO A 123 5.48 10.74 -10.88
CA PRO A 123 6.17 10.02 -9.83
C PRO A 123 7.27 9.13 -10.44
N ASN A 124 8.29 9.75 -11.02
CA ASN A 124 9.36 9.06 -11.74
C ASN A 124 10.03 7.99 -10.88
N GLY A 125 10.30 6.82 -11.45
CA GLY A 125 10.87 5.68 -10.74
C GLY A 125 9.86 4.85 -9.95
N TRP A 126 8.57 5.18 -10.00
CA TRP A 126 7.50 4.42 -9.37
C TRP A 126 6.65 3.65 -10.38
N ARG A 127 6.06 2.57 -9.89
CA ARG A 127 5.07 1.76 -10.61
C ARG A 127 3.73 1.87 -9.91
N ARG A 128 2.65 2.02 -10.66
CA ARG A 128 1.29 1.97 -10.13
C ARG A 128 0.61 0.69 -10.53
N TYR A 129 0.15 -0.05 -9.54
CA TYR A 129 -0.86 -1.07 -9.68
C TYR A 129 -2.22 -0.41 -9.46
N SER A 130 -3.03 -0.28 -10.52
CA SER A 130 -4.30 0.44 -10.46
C SER A 130 -5.38 -0.40 -9.83
N LEU A 131 -6.19 0.22 -8.99
CA LEU A 131 -7.38 -0.39 -8.42
C LEU A 131 -8.60 -0.05 -9.28
N LEU A 132 -9.54 -0.99 -9.35
CA LEU A 132 -10.87 -0.82 -9.90
C LEU A 132 -11.72 -0.16 -8.82
N ILE A 133 -12.12 1.09 -9.08
CA ILE A 133 -12.96 1.88 -8.20
C ILE A 133 -14.26 2.17 -8.94
N ASP A 134 -15.39 1.84 -8.32
CA ASP A 134 -16.71 2.12 -8.87
C ASP A 134 -16.95 3.63 -8.94
N ASN A 135 -17.49 4.08 -10.08
CA ASN A 135 -17.78 5.49 -10.37
C ASN A 135 -16.56 6.43 -10.14
N PHE A 136 -15.37 6.00 -10.57
CA PHE A 136 -14.13 6.75 -10.35
C PHE A 136 -14.16 8.17 -10.95
N GLU A 137 -14.93 8.38 -12.01
CA GLU A 137 -15.16 9.67 -12.66
C GLU A 137 -15.70 10.75 -11.70
N LEU A 138 -16.41 10.37 -10.64
CA LEU A 138 -16.88 11.30 -9.60
C LEU A 138 -15.74 11.99 -8.83
N TYR A 139 -14.52 11.45 -8.93
CA TYR A 139 -13.34 11.90 -8.20
C TYR A 139 -12.21 12.32 -9.14
N GLU A 140 -12.46 12.48 -10.44
CA GLU A 140 -11.41 12.70 -11.43
C GLU A 140 -10.64 14.02 -11.20
N ASP A 141 -11.35 15.05 -10.73
CA ASP A 141 -10.83 16.38 -10.46
C ASP A 141 -10.24 16.53 -9.05
N TRP A 142 -10.38 15.51 -8.19
CA TRP A 142 -9.86 15.57 -6.82
C TRP A 142 -8.32 15.56 -6.83
N PRO A 143 -7.65 16.36 -5.99
CA PRO A 143 -6.20 16.34 -5.86
C PRO A 143 -5.64 14.93 -5.65
N VAL A 144 -4.52 14.65 -6.32
CA VAL A 144 -3.76 13.42 -6.08
C VAL A 144 -2.87 13.62 -4.88
N ALA A 145 -2.93 12.68 -3.94
CA ALA A 145 -2.04 12.63 -2.79
C ALA A 145 -1.54 11.21 -2.55
N TYR A 146 -0.61 11.09 -1.63
CA TYR A 146 0.09 9.86 -1.30
C TYR A 146 0.00 9.59 0.19
N HIS A 147 -0.08 8.31 0.55
CA HIS A 147 -0.01 7.85 1.94
C HIS A 147 1.06 6.76 2.05
N GLY A 148 2.19 7.11 2.69
CA GLY A 148 3.25 6.16 2.97
C GLY A 148 2.81 5.15 4.02
N THR A 149 3.04 3.86 3.77
CA THR A 149 2.71 2.80 4.73
C THR A 149 3.69 1.63 4.62
N ALA A 150 3.78 0.82 5.66
CA ALA A 150 4.51 -0.44 5.56
C ALA A 150 3.78 -1.39 4.60
N SER A 151 4.50 -2.11 3.74
CA SER A 151 3.91 -3.04 2.76
C SER A 151 2.96 -4.07 3.40
N LYS A 152 3.28 -4.54 4.61
CA LYS A 152 2.42 -5.47 5.39
C LYS A 152 1.04 -4.90 5.74
N ASN A 153 0.88 -3.59 5.77
CA ASN A 153 -0.37 -2.92 6.12
C ASN A 153 -1.29 -2.70 4.91
N VAL A 154 -0.78 -2.80 3.67
CA VAL A 154 -1.54 -2.49 2.45
C VAL A 154 -2.83 -3.31 2.39
N LEU A 155 -2.77 -4.62 2.63
CA LEU A 155 -3.95 -5.47 2.60
C LEU A 155 -4.98 -5.12 3.69
N SER A 156 -4.53 -4.77 4.89
CA SER A 156 -5.44 -4.35 5.97
C SER A 156 -6.11 -3.04 5.58
N ILE A 157 -5.36 -2.06 5.06
CA ILE A 157 -5.91 -0.79 4.58
C ILE A 157 -6.91 -0.99 3.43
N MET A 158 -6.61 -1.88 2.49
CA MET A 158 -7.51 -2.19 1.38
C MET A 158 -8.82 -2.84 1.82
N ASN A 159 -8.82 -3.59 2.93
CA ASN A 159 -9.98 -4.30 3.43
C ASN A 159 -10.79 -3.49 4.45
N GLU A 160 -10.11 -2.73 5.32
CA GLU A 160 -10.69 -2.07 6.49
C GLU A 160 -10.70 -0.54 6.35
N GLY A 161 -10.06 0.00 5.30
CA GLY A 161 -9.81 1.42 5.14
C GLY A 161 -8.59 1.89 5.94
N LEU A 162 -8.25 3.17 5.75
CA LEU A 162 -7.24 3.83 6.57
C LEU A 162 -7.75 4.00 8.00
N ARG A 163 -6.82 4.01 8.96
CA ARG A 163 -7.09 4.39 10.35
C ARG A 163 -6.47 5.78 10.60
N PRO A 164 -7.13 6.64 11.39
CA PRO A 164 -6.56 7.94 11.71
C PRO A 164 -5.30 7.76 12.58
N SER A 165 -4.31 8.60 12.36
CA SER A 165 -3.25 8.83 13.34
C SER A 165 -3.85 9.59 14.52
N GLU A 166 -3.50 9.16 15.73
CA GLU A 166 -3.95 9.77 16.98
C GLU A 166 -2.74 10.16 17.82
N ASN A 167 -2.81 11.31 18.48
CA ASN A 167 -1.81 11.74 19.43
C ASN A 167 -2.05 11.02 20.76
N THR A 168 -1.34 9.92 20.97
CA THR A 168 -1.32 9.21 22.25
C THR A 168 -0.05 9.56 23.00
N ASN A 169 -0.07 9.45 24.33
CA ASN A 169 1.08 9.81 25.20
C ASN A 169 2.41 9.14 24.80
N ASP A 170 2.35 8.03 24.05
CA ASP A 170 3.50 7.24 23.64
C ASP A 170 3.84 7.34 22.14
N ASN A 171 3.06 8.09 21.34
CA ASN A 171 3.23 8.10 19.88
C ASN A 171 3.01 9.49 19.25
N GLN A 172 4.11 10.21 19.01
CA GLN A 172 4.12 11.53 18.36
C GLN A 172 3.92 11.47 16.82
N CYS A 173 3.15 10.51 16.32
CA CYS A 173 2.87 10.38 14.88
C CYS A 173 1.89 11.44 14.36
N ALA A 174 1.16 12.12 15.23
CA ALA A 174 0.12 13.10 14.91
C ALA A 174 0.56 14.55 15.22
N VAL A 175 1.67 14.99 14.62
CA VAL A 175 2.33 16.28 14.93
C VAL A 175 1.41 17.49 14.77
N PHE A 176 0.47 17.45 13.83
CA PHE A 176 -0.45 18.55 13.53
C PHE A 176 -1.88 18.29 14.02
N GLY A 177 -2.10 17.21 14.78
CA GLY A 177 -3.41 16.81 15.30
C GLY A 177 -3.90 15.46 14.77
N ASP A 178 -5.00 14.99 15.35
CA ASP A 178 -5.59 13.69 15.02
C ASP A 178 -6.25 13.71 13.64
N GLY A 179 -5.99 12.69 12.82
CA GLY A 179 -6.57 12.61 11.49
C GLY A 179 -5.79 11.74 10.52
N TYR A 180 -6.02 11.97 9.24
CA TYR A 180 -5.39 11.21 8.16
C TYR A 180 -4.34 12.07 7.48
N TYR A 181 -3.13 11.53 7.40
CA TYR A 181 -1.98 12.23 6.85
C TYR A 181 -1.68 11.76 5.43
N PHE A 182 -1.52 12.73 4.54
CA PHE A 182 -1.14 12.54 3.15
C PHE A 182 -0.01 13.51 2.78
N SER A 183 0.54 13.33 1.59
CA SER A 183 1.45 14.29 0.97
C SER A 183 1.16 14.39 -0.53
N PRO A 184 1.31 15.57 -1.16
CA PRO A 184 1.33 15.64 -2.61
C PRO A 184 2.64 15.08 -3.19
N SER A 185 3.69 14.95 -2.37
CA SER A 185 4.98 14.39 -2.75
C SER A 185 5.06 12.89 -2.45
N ILE A 186 5.22 12.10 -3.52
CA ILE A 186 5.52 10.67 -3.36
C ILE A 186 6.91 10.44 -2.77
N GLU A 187 7.85 11.37 -2.99
CA GLU A 187 9.21 11.28 -2.48
C GLU A 187 9.23 11.43 -0.96
N TYR A 188 8.47 12.39 -0.42
CA TYR A 188 8.28 12.54 1.03
C TYR A 188 7.59 11.31 1.63
N CYS A 189 6.49 10.82 1.04
CA CYS A 189 5.82 9.59 1.47
C CYS A 189 6.70 8.33 1.33
N GLY A 190 7.69 8.37 0.44
CA GLY A 190 8.66 7.31 0.22
C GLY A 190 9.71 7.19 1.32
N HIS A 191 9.80 8.13 2.28
CA HIS A 191 10.76 8.01 3.37
C HIS A 191 10.53 6.75 4.23
N PRO A 192 11.58 6.04 4.72
CA PRO A 192 11.42 4.79 5.47
C PRO A 192 10.59 4.90 6.76
N ARG A 193 10.44 6.11 7.32
CA ARG A 193 9.52 6.39 8.44
C ARG A 193 8.07 6.10 8.08
N TYR A 194 7.68 6.37 6.83
CA TYR A 194 6.31 6.19 6.34
C TYR A 194 6.20 4.92 5.47
N ALA A 195 7.05 4.80 4.44
CA ALA A 195 7.09 3.66 3.53
C ALA A 195 8.28 2.74 3.84
N LYS A 196 8.09 1.80 4.78
CA LYS A 196 9.15 0.87 5.21
C LYS A 196 9.72 0.11 4.01
N VAL A 197 11.03 0.21 3.84
CA VAL A 197 11.79 -0.56 2.84
C VAL A 197 11.79 -2.04 3.23
N LYS A 198 11.58 -2.93 2.26
CA LYS A 198 11.87 -4.36 2.46
C LYS A 198 12.68 -4.92 1.29
N GLN A 199 13.68 -5.71 1.63
CA GLN A 199 14.44 -6.47 0.65
C GLN A 199 13.70 -7.76 0.29
N SER A 200 13.63 -8.08 -1.00
CA SER A 200 13.19 -9.37 -1.49
C SER A 200 14.22 -10.43 -1.16
N LYS A 201 13.78 -11.48 -0.46
CA LYS A 201 14.62 -12.63 -0.12
C LYS A 201 14.97 -13.49 -1.34
N THR A 202 14.14 -13.46 -2.38
CA THR A 202 14.29 -14.30 -3.59
C THR A 202 15.12 -13.62 -4.67
N ARG A 203 14.97 -12.30 -4.83
CA ARG A 203 15.56 -11.55 -5.95
C ARG A 203 16.55 -10.47 -5.53
N GLY A 204 16.70 -10.22 -4.24
CA GLY A 204 17.68 -9.27 -3.69
C GLY A 204 17.34 -7.78 -3.86
N PHE A 205 16.36 -7.40 -4.69
CA PHE A 205 15.92 -6.01 -4.83
C PHE A 205 15.23 -5.49 -3.56
N TYR A 206 15.08 -4.18 -3.46
CA TYR A 206 14.34 -3.49 -2.40
C TYR A 206 13.01 -2.96 -2.93
N ILE A 207 11.96 -3.06 -2.12
CA ILE A 207 10.62 -2.53 -2.42
C ILE A 207 10.24 -1.49 -1.38
N GLN A 208 9.65 -0.40 -1.84
CA GLN A 208 8.88 0.54 -1.03
C GLN A 208 7.46 0.65 -1.56
N THR A 209 6.49 0.83 -0.66
CA THR A 209 5.07 0.89 -1.02
C THR A 209 4.41 2.14 -0.47
N VAL A 210 3.65 2.82 -1.31
CA VAL A 210 2.86 4.01 -0.99
C VAL A 210 1.48 3.83 -1.61
N LEU A 211 0.44 4.32 -0.95
CA LEU A 211 -0.91 4.33 -1.52
C LEU A 211 -1.13 5.64 -2.28
N GLN A 212 -1.66 5.54 -3.50
CA GLN A 212 -2.09 6.69 -4.28
C GLN A 212 -3.58 6.95 -4.04
N CYS A 213 -3.87 8.19 -3.67
CA CYS A 213 -5.19 8.61 -3.21
C CYS A 213 -5.71 9.80 -4.03
N ARG A 214 -7.02 9.88 -4.20
CA ARG A 214 -7.75 11.13 -4.48
C ARG A 214 -8.25 11.67 -3.16
N VAL A 215 -8.04 12.95 -2.88
CA VAL A 215 -8.47 13.60 -1.63
C VAL A 215 -9.48 14.70 -1.96
N LYS A 216 -10.58 14.78 -1.21
CA LYS A 216 -11.63 15.77 -1.46
C LYS A 216 -11.04 17.18 -1.39
N PRO A 217 -11.25 18.05 -2.40
CA PRO A 217 -10.76 19.42 -2.35
C PRO A 217 -11.24 20.13 -1.08
N LYS A 218 -10.37 20.94 -0.47
CA LYS A 218 -10.65 21.73 0.74
C LYS A 218 -10.99 20.90 2.00
N SER A 219 -10.83 19.58 1.98
CA SER A 219 -11.03 18.73 3.16
C SER A 219 -9.80 18.58 4.03
N PHE A 220 -8.69 19.22 3.68
CA PHE A 220 -7.40 19.04 4.32
C PHE A 220 -6.74 20.38 4.60
N GLU A 221 -5.94 20.37 5.66
CA GLU A 221 -5.03 21.45 6.04
C GLU A 221 -3.65 21.16 5.46
N ILE A 222 -2.95 22.22 5.07
CA ILE A 222 -1.60 22.12 4.50
C ILE A 222 -0.61 22.55 5.58
N HIS A 223 0.36 21.68 5.83
CA HIS A 223 1.39 21.84 6.85
C HIS A 223 2.78 21.55 6.28
N GLN A 224 3.79 21.96 7.04
CA GLN A 224 5.19 21.69 6.71
C GLN A 224 5.56 20.21 6.90
N GLU A 225 6.73 19.84 6.37
CA GLU A 225 7.37 18.55 6.60
C GLU A 225 7.83 18.35 8.06
N THR A 226 8.04 17.10 8.46
CA THR A 226 8.36 16.69 9.85
C THR A 226 9.60 15.79 9.95
N LEU A 227 10.38 15.68 8.88
CA LEU A 227 11.50 14.74 8.76
C LEU A 227 12.88 15.41 8.82
N LEU A 228 13.03 16.62 8.27
CA LEU A 228 14.33 17.28 8.18
C LEU A 228 14.70 18.00 9.49
N GLU A 229 15.93 17.77 9.92
CA GLU A 229 16.59 18.64 10.90
C GLU A 229 17.15 19.89 10.19
N ASP A 230 17.80 19.71 9.04
CA ASP A 230 18.30 20.80 8.21
C ASP A 230 17.23 21.37 7.26
N LYS A 231 16.62 22.48 7.66
CA LYS A 231 15.59 23.16 6.86
C LYS A 231 16.08 23.75 5.52
N SER A 232 17.39 23.77 5.26
CA SER A 232 17.94 24.19 3.96
C SER A 232 17.81 23.12 2.88
N LYS A 233 17.59 21.85 3.25
CA LYS A 233 17.43 20.75 2.31
C LYS A 233 16.06 20.77 1.66
N VAL A 234 16.02 20.37 0.40
CA VAL A 234 14.78 20.21 -0.36
C VAL A 234 14.45 18.72 -0.43
N ILE A 235 13.26 18.34 0.04
CA ILE A 235 12.79 16.95 -0.02
C ILE A 235 12.37 16.57 -1.43
N ASP A 236 11.56 17.41 -2.06
CA ASP A 236 11.02 17.20 -3.40
C ASP A 236 11.14 18.53 -4.16
N PRO A 237 11.87 18.58 -5.28
CA PRO A 237 12.05 19.83 -6.02
C PRO A 237 10.74 20.41 -6.59
N ASN A 238 9.67 19.62 -6.62
CA ASN A 238 8.37 20.05 -7.15
C ASN A 238 7.46 20.72 -6.12
N PHE A 239 7.79 20.64 -4.82
CA PHE A 239 6.96 21.13 -3.72
C PHE A 239 7.80 21.86 -2.68
N LYS A 240 7.23 22.89 -2.05
CA LYS A 240 7.89 23.54 -0.93
C LYS A 240 7.82 22.65 0.31
N ASN A 241 8.86 22.64 1.13
CA ASN A 241 8.82 21.90 2.39
C ASN A 241 7.69 22.35 3.33
N SER A 242 7.19 23.58 3.17
CA SER A 242 6.07 24.13 3.95
C SER A 242 4.68 23.60 3.55
N GLU A 243 4.59 22.77 2.49
CA GLU A 243 3.31 22.26 1.96
C GLU A 243 3.27 20.74 1.74
N LEU A 244 4.22 20.01 2.35
CA LEU A 244 4.39 18.58 2.15
C LEU A 244 3.45 17.71 2.96
N THR A 245 2.79 18.23 3.99
CA THR A 245 1.88 17.44 4.84
C THR A 245 0.45 17.91 4.64
N TRP A 246 -0.43 17.02 4.21
CA TRP A 246 -1.88 17.26 4.14
C TRP A 246 -2.58 16.48 5.25
N LEU A 247 -3.24 17.19 6.17
CA LEU A 247 -3.99 16.60 7.27
C LEU A 247 -5.48 16.72 6.99
N ILE A 248 -6.20 15.60 6.94
CA ILE A 248 -7.67 15.60 7.04
C ILE A 248 -8.04 15.43 8.52
N PRO A 249 -8.58 16.46 9.18
CA PRO A 249 -8.87 16.40 10.61
C PRO A 249 -9.92 15.34 10.95
N LYS A 250 -9.75 14.68 12.10
CA LYS A 250 -10.65 13.61 12.57
C LYS A 250 -12.12 14.06 12.68
N ASP A 251 -12.37 15.30 13.08
CA ASP A 251 -13.73 15.85 13.20
C ASP A 251 -14.43 15.99 11.84
N TYR A 252 -13.70 16.45 10.81
CA TYR A 252 -14.21 16.51 9.44
C TYR A 252 -14.56 15.11 8.90
N VAL A 253 -13.75 14.10 9.25
CA VAL A 253 -14.01 12.71 8.86
C VAL A 253 -15.28 12.17 9.52
N LYS A 254 -15.50 12.51 10.79
CA LYS A 254 -16.73 12.13 11.50
C LYS A 254 -17.96 12.72 10.81
N GLU A 255 -17.91 14.00 10.46
CA GLU A 255 -18.99 14.67 9.71
C GLU A 255 -19.26 14.00 8.35
N CYS A 256 -18.21 13.71 7.58
CA CYS A 256 -18.36 13.02 6.29
C CYS A 256 -19.02 11.64 6.46
N ARG A 257 -18.61 10.87 7.48
CA ARG A 257 -19.19 9.55 7.76
C ARG A 257 -20.66 9.63 8.15
N GLU A 258 -21.05 10.62 8.95
CA GLU A 258 -22.45 10.86 9.33
C GLU A 258 -23.32 11.20 8.11
N LYS A 259 -22.75 11.89 7.11
CA LYS A 259 -23.43 12.22 5.85
C LYS A 259 -23.33 11.14 4.76
N GLY A 260 -22.55 10.08 4.99
CA GLY A 260 -22.25 9.08 3.98
C GLY A 260 -21.42 9.62 2.80
N GLU A 261 -20.64 10.67 3.03
CA GLU A 261 -19.80 11.30 2.00
C GLU A 261 -18.40 10.68 1.99
N ASN A 262 -17.89 10.43 0.78
CA ASN A 262 -16.48 10.11 0.59
C ASN A 262 -15.62 11.37 0.78
N PHE A 263 -14.42 11.18 1.32
CA PHE A 263 -13.42 12.24 1.51
C PHE A 263 -12.03 11.82 1.01
N ILE A 264 -11.80 10.53 0.84
CA ILE A 264 -10.61 9.95 0.21
C ILE A 264 -11.03 8.75 -0.63
N ILE A 265 -10.34 8.53 -1.74
CA ILE A 265 -10.40 7.29 -2.53
C ILE A 265 -8.97 6.78 -2.74
N ILE A 266 -8.66 5.57 -2.30
CA ILE A 266 -7.41 4.90 -2.65
C ILE A 266 -7.63 4.20 -3.99
N TYR A 267 -6.87 4.57 -5.01
CA TYR A 267 -7.08 4.08 -6.37
C TYR A 267 -5.82 3.46 -7.00
N GLY A 268 -4.70 3.48 -6.30
CA GLY A 268 -3.48 2.82 -6.75
C GLY A 268 -2.57 2.42 -5.60
N ILE A 269 -1.83 1.33 -5.83
CA ILE A 269 -0.68 0.96 -5.01
C ILE A 269 0.56 1.34 -5.80
N MET A 270 1.34 2.26 -5.25
CA MET A 270 2.61 2.68 -5.82
C MET A 270 3.73 1.81 -5.26
N SER A 271 4.63 1.34 -6.12
CA SER A 271 5.81 0.61 -5.70
C SER A 271 7.07 1.16 -6.37
N ARG A 272 8.09 1.43 -5.56
CA ARG A 272 9.44 1.67 -6.03
C ARG A 272 10.22 0.38 -5.85
N ILE A 273 10.94 -0.03 -6.89
CA ILE A 273 11.75 -1.24 -6.89
C ILE A 273 13.16 -0.87 -7.33
N THR A 274 14.15 -1.21 -6.51
CA THR A 274 15.55 -0.81 -6.70
C THR A 274 16.49 -1.98 -6.46
N ASP A 275 17.61 -2.02 -7.18
CA ASP A 275 18.68 -3.01 -7.00
C ASP A 275 19.56 -2.75 -5.75
N GLN A 276 19.59 -1.51 -5.28
CA GLN A 276 20.26 -1.07 -4.06
C GLN A 276 19.28 -0.53 -3.01
N GLU A 277 19.74 -0.38 -1.76
CA GLU A 277 18.94 0.25 -0.71
C GLU A 277 18.49 1.66 -1.15
N PRO A 278 17.19 2.01 -1.00
CA PRO A 278 16.69 3.30 -1.46
C PRO A 278 17.42 4.52 -0.88
N LYS A 279 17.97 4.44 0.34
CA LYS A 279 18.74 5.54 0.96
C LYS A 279 20.02 5.91 0.18
N ASN A 280 20.47 5.04 -0.72
CA ASN A 280 21.65 5.25 -1.55
C ASN A 280 21.31 5.85 -2.92
N LEU A 281 20.02 6.01 -3.24
CA LEU A 281 19.59 6.63 -4.50
C LEU A 281 19.83 8.14 -4.45
N PRO A 282 20.27 8.78 -5.56
CA PRO A 282 20.46 10.23 -5.63
C PRO A 282 19.20 11.03 -5.26
N VAL A 283 18.01 10.57 -5.66
CA VAL A 283 16.73 11.22 -5.33
C VAL A 283 16.42 11.24 -3.83
N ASN A 284 17.06 10.34 -3.06
CA ASN A 284 16.85 10.18 -1.63
C ASN A 284 18.02 10.71 -0.79
N GLU A 285 18.93 11.52 -1.36
CA GLU A 285 20.05 12.09 -0.61
C GLU A 285 19.61 12.89 0.62
N TRP A 286 18.43 13.50 0.55
CA TRP A 286 17.87 14.28 1.66
C TRP A 286 17.56 13.43 2.90
N TRP A 287 17.47 12.09 2.81
CA TRP A 287 17.21 11.20 3.96
C TRP A 287 18.35 11.18 5.00
N LYS A 288 19.48 11.79 4.69
CA LYS A 288 20.69 11.83 5.53
C LYS A 288 20.74 13.04 6.47
N PHE A 289 19.75 13.93 6.39
CA PHE A 289 19.65 15.22 7.09
C PHE A 289 18.28 15.37 7.77
#